data_AF-A0A080ZLG4-F1
#
_entry.id   AF-A0A080ZLG4-F1
#
_cell.length_a   1.000
_cell.length_b   1.000
_cell.length_c   1.000
_cell.angle_alpha   90.00
_cell.angle_beta   90.00
_cell.angle_gamma   90.00
#
_symmetry.space_group_name_H-M   'P 1'
#
loop_
_entity.id
_entity.type
_entity.pdbx_description
1 polymer ?
#
loop_
_entity_poly.entity_id
_entity_poly.type
_entity_poly.pdbx_seq_one_letter_code
_entity_poly.pdbx_strand_id
1 'polypeptide(L)'
;MSDHRLLLKFDIDVSTMAVPRVDSPKLHPLEYQQLLEDTDSLLQSLYSVTSPSTNAAQNKKTATEIAKTKADKRRDSYRQRIKVERETLRFQKAELSRKLALLKKQRIEQKAPTILGNSLNAIAWKTIAMRQYEARREAEALRKALRAEVTRRALVIRDIQGVMRKRSRGAHKEVDDLLEAVETKPRSSTRDGTLFNAYFASLETLYGKLDEVFEEAGINSRPASGKMLGGEPARKMHGETPYLENIGVTKVPFNYQRTCEAVWELLSAQHRQDERSDYYGLPCAENAKGISILLLS
;
A
#
# COMPACT_ATOMS: atom_id res chain seq x y z
N MET A 1 5.78 -7.68 -30.94
CA MET A 1 5.50 -6.38 -30.29
C MET A 1 6.81 -5.90 -29.68
N SER A 2 7.17 -4.68 -30.00
CA SER A 2 8.53 -4.14 -29.99
C SER A 2 9.13 -3.96 -28.60
N ASP A 3 10.28 -4.58 -28.36
CA ASP A 3 11.13 -4.31 -27.19
C ASP A 3 11.93 -3.03 -27.42
N HIS A 4 11.47 -1.94 -26.80
CA HIS A 4 12.20 -0.69 -26.73
C HIS A 4 13.04 -0.60 -25.45
N ARG A 5 14.31 -0.92 -25.65
CA ARG A 5 15.53 -0.47 -24.95
C ARG A 5 15.37 0.82 -24.12
N LEU A 6 15.75 0.79 -22.83
CA LEU A 6 16.30 1.96 -22.13
C LEU A 6 17.62 1.56 -21.45
N LEU A 7 18.71 1.75 -22.21
CA LEU A 7 20.06 1.78 -21.69
C LEU A 7 20.28 3.14 -21.02
N LEU A 8 20.50 3.14 -19.70
CA LEU A 8 21.04 4.28 -18.97
C LEU A 8 22.49 4.52 -19.44
N LYS A 9 22.68 5.43 -20.39
CA LYS A 9 23.98 6.03 -20.67
C LYS A 9 24.34 6.95 -19.51
N PHE A 10 25.39 6.61 -18.78
CA PHE A 10 26.10 7.56 -17.94
C PHE A 10 27.07 8.33 -18.84
N ASP A 11 26.66 9.50 -19.30
CA ASP A 11 27.60 10.48 -19.85
C ASP A 11 28.31 11.13 -18.66
N ILE A 12 29.52 10.66 -18.38
CA ILE A 12 30.45 11.31 -17.47
C ILE A 12 31.10 12.43 -18.28
N ASP A 13 30.58 13.64 -18.12
CA ASP A 13 31.15 14.85 -18.68
C ASP A 13 32.40 15.23 -17.87
N VAL A 14 33.55 14.63 -18.22
CA VAL A 14 34.88 15.08 -17.75
C VAL A 14 35.30 16.19 -18.70
N SER A 15 34.69 17.35 -18.50
CA SER A 15 35.16 18.57 -19.14
C SER A 15 35.00 19.75 -18.18
N THR A 16 36.07 20.54 -18.08
CA THR A 16 36.18 21.77 -17.28
C THR A 16 36.59 21.58 -15.81
N MET A 17 37.69 20.88 -15.56
CA MET A 17 38.60 21.30 -14.49
C MET A 17 39.63 22.24 -15.12
N ALA A 18 39.29 23.53 -15.19
CA ALA A 18 40.25 24.57 -15.51
C ALA A 18 41.28 24.62 -14.37
N VAL A 19 42.40 23.95 -14.58
CA VAL A 19 43.60 24.11 -13.77
C VAL A 19 44.01 25.58 -13.86
N PRO A 20 44.10 26.34 -12.75
CA PRO A 20 44.66 27.67 -12.82
C PRO A 20 46.13 27.52 -13.21
N ARG A 21 46.43 27.94 -14.44
CA ARG A 21 47.79 28.04 -14.97
C ARG A 21 48.57 28.92 -14.00
N VAL A 22 49.47 28.32 -13.24
CA VAL A 22 50.42 29.06 -12.41
C VAL A 22 51.35 29.75 -13.41
N ASP A 23 51.12 31.04 -13.63
CA ASP A 23 52.03 31.86 -14.39
C ASP A 23 53.38 31.84 -13.66
N SER A 24 54.39 31.29 -14.33
CA SER A 24 55.79 31.41 -13.92
C SER A 24 56.11 32.90 -13.69
N PRO A 25 56.92 33.26 -12.67
CA PRO A 25 57.23 34.65 -12.39
C PRO A 25 57.95 35.25 -13.60
N LYS A 26 57.28 36.15 -14.31
CA LYS A 26 57.90 36.99 -15.34
C LYS A 26 58.87 37.91 -14.61
N LEU A 27 60.17 37.76 -14.91
CA LEU A 27 61.18 38.72 -14.48
C LEU A 27 60.75 40.12 -14.94
N HIS A 28 60.76 41.06 -14.00
CA HIS A 28 60.15 42.38 -14.15
C HIS A 28 60.95 43.18 -15.21
N PRO A 29 60.32 43.81 -16.22
CA PRO A 29 61.02 44.54 -17.30
C PRO A 29 62.03 45.61 -16.84
N LEU A 30 61.87 46.09 -15.59
CA LEU A 30 62.77 47.04 -14.94
C LEU A 30 64.15 46.44 -14.58
N GLU A 31 64.32 45.11 -14.55
CA GLU A 31 65.62 44.47 -14.29
C GLU A 31 66.63 44.70 -15.43
N TYR A 32 66.18 44.63 -16.68
CA TYR A 32 67.05 44.88 -17.83
C TYR A 32 67.45 46.35 -17.91
N GLN A 33 66.53 47.24 -17.58
CA GLN A 33 66.74 48.68 -17.68
C GLN A 33 67.68 49.20 -16.58
N GLN A 34 67.48 48.75 -15.33
CA GLN A 34 68.36 49.08 -14.21
C GLN A 34 69.77 48.50 -14.40
N LEU A 35 69.88 47.29 -14.98
CA LEU A 35 71.17 46.66 -15.27
C LEU A 35 71.93 47.39 -16.39
N LEU A 36 71.23 47.86 -17.43
CA LEU A 36 71.81 48.68 -18.50
C LEU A 36 72.34 50.02 -17.99
N GLU A 37 71.55 50.71 -17.16
CA GLU A 37 71.94 51.98 -16.54
C GLU A 37 73.17 51.83 -15.62
N ASP A 38 73.28 50.67 -14.95
CA ASP A 38 74.41 50.33 -14.09
C ASP A 38 75.68 50.03 -14.92
N THR A 39 75.55 49.37 -16.07
CA THR A 39 76.68 49.13 -16.98
C THR A 39 77.21 50.41 -17.60
N ASP A 40 76.33 51.31 -18.02
CA ASP A 40 76.71 52.60 -18.60
C ASP A 40 77.37 53.50 -17.57
N SER A 41 76.85 53.53 -16.34
CA SER A 41 77.44 54.31 -15.24
C SER A 41 78.83 53.81 -14.82
N LEU A 42 79.10 52.51 -14.92
CA LEU A 42 80.43 51.93 -14.65
C LEU A 42 81.43 52.28 -15.75
N LEU A 43 81.01 52.22 -17.01
CA LEU A 43 81.83 52.66 -18.14
C LEU A 43 82.19 54.14 -17.99
N GLN A 44 81.22 55.00 -17.68
CA GLN A 44 81.43 56.45 -17.52
C GLN A 44 82.37 56.80 -16.36
N SER A 45 82.38 56.00 -15.29
CA SER A 45 83.32 56.15 -14.17
C SER A 45 84.74 55.70 -14.52
N LEU A 46 84.92 54.74 -15.44
CA LEU A 46 86.25 54.32 -15.90
C LEU A 46 86.84 55.34 -16.88
N TYR A 47 86.00 55.95 -17.72
CA TYR A 47 86.41 57.02 -18.64
C TYR A 47 86.80 58.33 -17.93
N SER A 48 86.31 58.59 -16.72
CA SER A 48 86.65 59.80 -15.95
C SER A 48 87.94 59.69 -15.12
N VAL A 49 88.58 58.52 -15.07
CA VAL A 49 89.90 58.31 -14.42
C VAL A 49 91.06 58.66 -15.35
N THR A 50 90.85 58.74 -16.66
CA THR A 50 91.91 58.93 -17.67
C THR A 50 92.13 60.38 -18.14
N SER A 51 91.42 61.37 -17.60
CA SER A 51 91.68 62.79 -17.90
C SER A 51 92.45 63.48 -16.75
N PRO A 52 93.62 64.09 -17.00
CA PRO A 52 94.32 64.87 -15.98
C PRO A 52 93.73 66.28 -15.99
N SER A 53 92.97 66.64 -14.97
CA SER A 53 92.68 68.05 -14.68
C SER A 53 92.58 68.29 -13.18
N THR A 54 93.27 69.34 -12.76
CA THR A 54 93.58 69.74 -11.41
C THR A 54 92.42 70.52 -10.77
N ASN A 55 92.39 70.47 -9.43
CA ASN A 55 91.63 71.33 -8.50
C ASN A 55 90.16 71.00 -8.23
N ALA A 56 89.92 70.26 -7.13
CA ALA A 56 88.86 70.52 -6.16
C ALA A 56 89.04 69.56 -4.96
N ALA A 57 89.37 70.11 -3.80
CA ALA A 57 89.39 69.40 -2.53
C ALA A 57 87.95 69.22 -2.05
N GLN A 58 87.31 68.11 -2.43
CA GLN A 58 86.17 67.53 -1.71
C GLN A 58 86.21 66.00 -1.83
N ASN A 59 86.23 65.33 -0.68
CA ASN A 59 86.04 63.89 -0.43
C ASN A 59 86.00 62.98 -1.67
N LYS A 60 87.17 62.67 -2.24
CA LYS A 60 87.29 61.62 -3.25
C LYS A 60 87.24 60.26 -2.54
N LYS A 61 86.03 59.75 -2.31
CA LYS A 61 85.84 58.34 -1.92
C LYS A 61 86.58 57.49 -2.95
N THR A 62 87.42 56.56 -2.47
CA THR A 62 88.13 55.65 -3.36
C THR A 62 87.13 54.83 -4.16
N ALA A 63 87.47 54.43 -5.39
CA ALA A 63 86.55 53.67 -6.27
C ALA A 63 85.96 52.42 -5.57
N THR A 64 86.69 51.86 -4.60
CA THR A 64 86.28 50.74 -3.76
C THR A 64 85.17 51.10 -2.76
N GLU A 65 85.16 52.29 -2.17
CA GLU A 65 84.09 52.78 -1.28
C GLU A 65 82.81 53.11 -2.04
N ILE A 66 82.93 53.65 -3.26
CA ILE A 66 81.79 53.88 -4.14
C ILE A 66 81.16 52.53 -4.55
N ALA A 67 81.99 51.52 -4.86
CA ALA A 67 81.52 50.17 -5.16
C ALA A 67 80.83 49.51 -3.94
N LYS A 68 81.37 49.66 -2.73
CA LYS A 68 80.76 49.15 -1.49
C LYS A 68 79.41 49.78 -1.21
N THR A 69 79.32 51.12 -1.21
CA THR A 69 78.06 51.83 -0.96
C THR A 69 76.99 51.53 -2.01
N LYS A 70 77.36 51.34 -3.29
CA LYS A 70 76.44 50.86 -4.32
C LYS A 70 76.01 49.41 -4.10
N ALA A 71 76.92 48.53 -3.66
CA ALA A 71 76.57 47.15 -3.31
C ALA A 71 75.61 47.07 -2.11
N ASP A 72 75.78 47.94 -1.12
CA ASP A 72 74.87 48.04 0.03
C ASP A 72 73.49 48.56 -0.39
N LYS A 73 73.43 49.59 -1.26
CA LYS A 73 72.16 50.05 -1.88
C LYS A 73 71.43 48.94 -2.64
N ARG A 74 72.15 48.06 -3.35
CA ARG A 74 71.56 46.89 -4.03
C ARG A 74 71.01 45.86 -3.04
N ARG A 75 71.74 45.62 -1.94
CA ARG A 75 71.28 44.73 -0.86
C ARG A 75 70.02 45.26 -0.20
N ASP A 76 69.95 46.56 0.06
CA ASP A 76 68.80 47.19 0.70
C ASP A 76 67.58 47.23 -0.22
N SER A 77 67.76 47.57 -1.51
CA SER A 77 66.67 47.53 -2.48
C SER A 77 66.13 46.10 -2.68
N TYR A 78 67.01 45.10 -2.69
CA TYR A 78 66.61 43.68 -2.74
C TYR A 78 65.84 43.26 -1.47
N ARG A 79 66.34 43.61 -0.27
CA ARG A 79 65.65 43.33 1.00
C ARG A 79 64.26 43.98 1.04
N GLN A 80 64.12 45.19 0.53
CA GLN A 80 62.84 45.90 0.48
C GLN A 80 61.86 45.24 -0.50
N ARG A 81 62.32 44.78 -1.67
CA ARG A 81 61.50 44.03 -2.62
C ARG A 81 60.98 42.73 -2.00
N ILE A 82 61.86 41.95 -1.36
CA ILE A 82 61.48 40.72 -0.67
C ILE A 82 60.52 41.00 0.49
N LYS A 83 60.67 42.13 1.19
CA LYS A 83 59.74 42.53 2.25
C LYS A 83 58.34 42.82 1.69
N VAL A 84 58.25 43.62 0.64
CA VAL A 84 56.98 43.94 -0.05
C VAL A 84 56.33 42.67 -0.58
N GLU A 85 57.08 41.80 -1.25
CA GLU A 85 56.57 40.53 -1.77
C GLU A 85 56.04 39.61 -0.66
N ARG A 86 56.74 39.54 0.48
CA ARG A 86 56.25 38.77 1.64
C ARG A 86 54.97 39.36 2.22
N GLU A 87 54.84 40.69 2.24
CA GLU A 87 53.64 41.37 2.72
C GLU A 87 52.45 41.15 1.77
N THR A 88 52.66 41.24 0.45
CA THR A 88 51.60 40.96 -0.55
C THR A 88 51.15 39.51 -0.49
N LEU A 89 52.07 38.55 -0.39
CA LEU A 89 51.74 37.13 -0.23
C LEU A 89 50.98 36.85 1.07
N ARG A 90 51.33 37.52 2.17
CA ARG A 90 50.60 37.43 3.44
C ARG A 90 49.18 37.96 3.29
N PHE A 91 49.00 39.10 2.63
CA PHE A 91 47.69 39.67 2.35
C PHE A 91 46.82 38.73 1.50
N GLN A 92 47.37 38.22 0.40
CA GLN A 92 46.68 37.28 -0.48
C GLN A 92 46.30 35.99 0.26
N LYS A 93 47.20 35.43 1.07
CA LYS A 93 46.91 34.26 1.90
C LYS A 93 45.75 34.52 2.86
N ALA A 94 45.75 35.67 3.53
CA ALA A 94 44.66 36.04 4.44
C ALA A 94 43.33 36.22 3.70
N GLU A 95 43.34 36.88 2.54
CA GLU A 95 42.15 37.08 1.72
C GLU A 95 41.58 35.77 1.18
N LEU A 96 42.42 34.90 0.64
CA LEU A 96 42.01 33.58 0.15
C LEU A 96 41.50 32.70 1.30
N SER A 97 42.15 32.75 2.46
CA SER A 97 41.68 32.02 3.65
C SER A 97 40.30 32.51 4.09
N ARG A 98 40.06 33.83 4.04
CA ARG A 98 38.74 34.42 4.32
C ARG A 98 37.69 33.96 3.32
N LYS A 99 38.00 34.00 2.01
CA LYS A 99 37.11 33.53 0.94
C LYS A 99 36.78 32.04 1.12
N LEU A 100 37.77 31.22 1.43
CA LEU A 100 37.60 29.78 1.65
C LEU A 100 36.74 29.50 2.89
N ALA A 101 36.95 30.23 3.98
CA ALA A 101 36.11 30.13 5.18
C ALA A 101 34.64 30.50 4.87
N LEU A 102 34.41 31.55 4.09
CA LEU A 102 33.07 31.96 3.66
C LEU A 102 32.38 30.90 2.80
N LEU A 103 33.09 30.37 1.78
CA LEU A 103 32.57 29.31 0.92
C LEU A 103 32.28 28.01 1.70
N LYS A 104 33.13 27.66 2.67
CA LYS A 104 32.87 26.52 3.56
C LYS A 104 31.60 26.71 4.39
N LYS A 105 31.38 27.91 4.96
CA LYS A 105 30.16 28.22 5.72
C LYS A 105 28.91 28.11 4.83
N GLN A 106 28.92 28.75 3.66
CA GLN A 106 27.82 28.66 2.70
C GLN A 106 27.53 27.22 2.28
N ARG A 107 28.57 26.40 2.06
CA ARG A 107 28.41 24.98 1.72
C ARG A 107 27.78 24.17 2.84
N ILE A 108 28.10 24.46 4.10
CA ILE A 108 27.50 23.80 5.26
C ILE A 108 26.03 24.21 5.39
N GLU A 109 25.73 25.50 5.27
CA GLU A 109 24.37 26.05 5.33
C GLU A 109 23.47 25.49 4.22
N GLN A 110 24.00 25.33 3.00
CA GLN A 110 23.26 24.73 1.88
C GLN A 110 23.06 23.21 2.04
N LYS A 111 24.01 22.50 2.66
CA LYS A 111 23.92 21.04 2.85
C LYS A 111 23.07 20.63 4.06
N ALA A 112 23.03 21.45 5.11
CA ALA A 112 22.26 21.18 6.32
C ALA A 112 20.77 20.87 6.06
N PRO A 113 20.01 21.68 5.29
CA PRO A 113 18.61 21.38 5.00
C PRO A 113 18.43 20.13 4.14
N THR A 114 19.35 19.86 3.20
CA THR A 114 19.31 18.65 2.36
C THR A 114 19.57 17.37 3.17
N ILE A 115 20.47 17.41 4.15
CA ILE A 115 20.76 16.26 5.02
C ILE A 115 19.57 15.98 5.95
N LEU A 116 18.97 17.02 6.52
CA LEU A 116 17.76 16.90 7.34
C LEU A 116 16.57 16.38 6.53
N GLY A 117 16.36 16.90 5.32
CA GLY A 117 15.32 16.44 4.40
C GLY A 117 15.52 14.97 3.99
N ASN A 118 16.75 14.57 3.65
CA ASN A 118 17.05 13.17 3.32
C ASN A 118 16.88 12.24 4.53
N SER A 119 17.25 12.68 5.73
CA SER A 119 17.03 11.93 6.99
C SER A 119 15.53 11.73 7.26
N LEU A 120 14.74 12.81 7.16
CA LEU A 120 13.29 12.74 7.37
C LEU A 120 12.62 11.84 6.33
N ASN A 121 13.03 11.95 5.06
CA ASN A 121 12.55 11.07 3.99
C ASN A 121 12.92 9.61 4.26
N ALA A 122 14.14 9.31 4.72
CA ALA A 122 14.55 7.96 5.07
C ALA A 122 13.72 7.39 6.23
N ILE A 123 13.41 8.21 7.23
CA ILE A 123 12.52 7.83 8.35
C ILE A 123 11.10 7.58 7.83
N ALA A 124 10.56 8.45 6.97
CA ALA A 124 9.26 8.29 6.35
C ALA A 124 9.18 6.97 5.57
N TRP A 125 10.14 6.70 4.69
CA TRP A 125 10.19 5.44 3.93
C TRP A 125 10.33 4.21 4.83
N LYS A 126 11.12 4.29 5.90
CA LYS A 126 11.23 3.21 6.90
C LYS A 126 9.88 2.93 7.56
N THR A 127 9.15 3.98 7.97
CA THR A 127 7.82 3.80 8.60
C THR A 127 6.79 3.23 7.62
N ILE A 128 6.80 3.67 6.35
CA ILE A 128 5.93 3.10 5.30
C ILE A 128 6.27 1.63 5.08
N ALA A 129 7.55 1.28 4.96
CA ALA A 129 8.00 -0.09 4.77
C ALA A 129 7.60 -0.99 5.94
N MET A 130 7.71 -0.51 7.18
CA MET A 130 7.26 -1.24 8.37
C MET A 130 5.75 -1.51 8.32
N ARG A 131 4.92 -0.49 8.03
CA ARG A 131 3.46 -0.66 7.92
C ARG A 131 3.09 -1.67 6.84
N GLN A 132 3.74 -1.61 5.67
CA GLN A 132 3.50 -2.54 4.59
C GLN A 132 3.91 -3.98 4.95
N TYR A 133 5.01 -4.13 5.69
CA TYR A 133 5.45 -5.42 6.19
C TYR A 133 4.45 -6.03 7.18
N GLU A 134 3.95 -5.24 8.13
CA GLU A 134 2.95 -5.68 9.11
C GLU A 134 1.63 -6.08 8.42
N ALA A 135 1.11 -5.22 7.54
CA ALA A 135 -0.09 -5.50 6.76
C ALA A 135 0.04 -6.79 5.93
N ARG A 136 1.21 -6.99 5.30
CA ARG A 136 1.50 -8.22 4.55
C ARG A 136 1.53 -9.44 5.47
N ARG A 137 2.17 -9.33 6.64
CA ARG A 137 2.28 -10.44 7.60
C ARG A 137 0.90 -10.89 8.08
N GLU A 138 0.02 -9.95 8.40
CA GLU A 138 -1.36 -10.23 8.81
C GLU A 138 -2.16 -10.91 7.69
N ALA A 139 -2.08 -10.36 6.47
CA ALA A 139 -2.76 -10.94 5.30
C ALA A 139 -2.26 -12.36 5.00
N GLU A 140 -0.95 -12.62 5.12
CA GLU A 140 -0.38 -13.95 4.95
C GLU A 140 -0.82 -14.93 6.04
N ALA A 141 -0.94 -14.48 7.30
CA ALA A 141 -1.45 -15.29 8.39
C ALA A 141 -2.92 -15.67 8.16
N LEU A 142 -3.77 -14.70 7.81
CA LEU A 142 -5.17 -14.94 7.45
C LEU A 142 -5.29 -15.88 6.25
N ARG A 143 -4.47 -15.69 5.21
CA ARG A 143 -4.46 -16.59 4.05
C ARG A 143 -4.10 -18.02 4.42
N LYS A 144 -3.14 -18.23 5.34
CA LYS A 144 -2.78 -19.56 5.84
C LYS A 144 -3.94 -20.19 6.61
N ALA A 145 -4.58 -19.44 7.51
CA ALA A 145 -5.73 -19.92 8.27
C ALA A 145 -6.91 -20.30 7.36
N LEU A 146 -7.26 -19.44 6.40
CA LEU A 146 -8.33 -19.72 5.43
C LEU A 146 -8.01 -20.95 4.57
N ARG A 147 -6.77 -21.10 4.10
CA ARG A 147 -6.36 -22.30 3.37
C ARG A 147 -6.50 -23.56 4.20
N ALA A 148 -6.11 -23.53 5.49
CA ALA A 148 -6.27 -24.66 6.39
C ALA A 148 -7.74 -25.02 6.62
N GLU A 149 -8.62 -24.02 6.73
CA GLU A 149 -10.06 -24.26 6.89
C GLU A 149 -10.70 -24.82 5.60
N VAL A 150 -10.29 -24.30 4.43
CA VAL A 150 -10.73 -24.83 3.14
C VAL A 150 -10.27 -26.28 2.96
N THR A 151 -9.03 -26.62 3.28
CA THR A 151 -8.55 -28.01 3.19
C THR A 151 -9.30 -28.90 4.16
N ARG A 152 -9.55 -28.45 5.40
CA ARG A 152 -10.36 -29.19 6.39
C ARG A 152 -11.77 -29.47 5.86
N ARG A 153 -12.45 -28.46 5.32
CA ARG A 153 -13.79 -28.62 4.73
C ARG A 153 -13.77 -29.53 3.50
N ALA A 154 -12.75 -29.43 2.65
CA ALA A 154 -12.60 -30.30 1.50
C ALA A 154 -12.44 -31.78 1.90
N LEU A 155 -11.74 -32.07 3.00
CA LEU A 155 -11.65 -33.42 3.57
C LEU A 155 -13.03 -33.93 3.99
N VAL A 156 -13.79 -33.15 4.76
CA VAL A 156 -15.15 -33.51 5.19
C VAL A 156 -16.06 -33.78 4.00
N ILE A 157 -16.04 -32.91 2.98
CA ILE A 157 -16.83 -33.11 1.76
C ILE A 157 -16.43 -34.42 1.07
N ARG A 158 -15.14 -34.70 0.95
CA ARG A 158 -14.63 -35.94 0.34
C ARG A 158 -15.06 -37.16 1.14
N ASP A 159 -15.06 -37.08 2.47
CA ASP A 159 -15.47 -38.17 3.36
C ASP A 159 -16.98 -38.45 3.22
N ILE A 160 -17.81 -37.39 3.23
CA ILE A 160 -19.27 -37.50 2.98
C ILE A 160 -19.52 -38.09 1.60
N GLN A 161 -18.86 -37.60 0.56
CA GLN A 161 -18.96 -38.17 -0.78
C GLN A 161 -18.53 -39.64 -0.80
N GLY A 162 -17.52 -40.03 -0.03
CA GLY A 162 -17.10 -41.41 0.15
C GLY A 162 -18.20 -42.27 0.78
N VAL A 163 -18.83 -41.79 1.86
CA VAL A 163 -19.96 -42.48 2.51
C VAL A 163 -21.15 -42.60 1.57
N MET A 164 -21.53 -41.52 0.88
CA MET A 164 -22.63 -41.54 -0.10
C MET A 164 -22.36 -42.50 -1.25
N ARG A 165 -21.13 -42.52 -1.80
CA ARG A 165 -20.74 -43.49 -2.83
C ARG A 165 -20.76 -44.93 -2.32
N LYS A 166 -20.33 -45.19 -1.08
CA LYS A 166 -20.42 -46.53 -0.48
C LYS A 166 -21.87 -46.96 -0.26
N ARG A 167 -22.73 -46.06 0.20
CA ARG A 167 -24.17 -46.31 0.38
C ARG A 167 -24.87 -46.55 -0.95
N SER A 168 -24.58 -45.73 -1.96
CA SER A 168 -25.09 -45.92 -3.32
C SER A 168 -24.57 -47.23 -3.93
N ARG A 169 -23.29 -47.59 -3.79
CA ARG A 169 -22.79 -48.90 -4.25
C ARG A 169 -23.36 -50.08 -3.46
N GLY A 170 -23.61 -49.93 -2.17
CA GLY A 170 -24.26 -50.95 -1.34
C GLY A 170 -25.72 -51.13 -1.72
N ALA A 171 -26.46 -50.03 -1.89
CA ALA A 171 -27.83 -50.04 -2.39
C ALA A 171 -27.92 -50.56 -3.83
N HIS A 172 -26.98 -50.17 -4.70
CA HIS A 172 -26.91 -50.73 -6.05
C HIS A 172 -26.61 -52.21 -6.02
N LYS A 173 -25.68 -52.70 -5.19
CA LYS A 173 -25.41 -54.15 -5.05
C LYS A 173 -26.60 -54.91 -4.46
N GLU A 174 -27.29 -54.38 -3.46
CA GLU A 174 -28.51 -55.00 -2.93
C GLU A 174 -29.65 -55.01 -3.95
N VAL A 175 -29.78 -53.94 -4.75
CA VAL A 175 -30.74 -53.85 -5.85
C VAL A 175 -30.33 -54.75 -7.03
N ASP A 176 -29.05 -54.87 -7.34
CA ASP A 176 -28.52 -55.78 -8.39
C ASP A 176 -28.69 -57.25 -7.96
N ASP A 177 -28.37 -57.60 -6.71
CA ASP A 177 -28.61 -58.94 -6.14
C ASP A 177 -30.12 -59.24 -6.07
N LEU A 178 -30.97 -58.25 -5.76
CA LEU A 178 -32.43 -58.37 -5.82
C LEU A 178 -32.93 -58.51 -7.26
N LEU A 179 -32.37 -57.79 -8.22
CA LEU A 179 -32.71 -57.87 -9.64
C LEU A 179 -32.26 -59.21 -10.22
N GLU A 180 -31.05 -59.68 -9.92
CA GLU A 180 -30.57 -61.01 -10.30
C GLU A 180 -31.43 -62.11 -9.66
N ALA A 181 -31.82 -61.98 -8.39
CA ALA A 181 -32.72 -62.91 -7.72
C ALA A 181 -34.16 -62.88 -8.27
N VAL A 182 -34.59 -61.75 -8.84
CA VAL A 182 -35.88 -61.60 -9.54
C VAL A 182 -35.82 -62.16 -10.96
N GLU A 183 -34.71 -61.98 -11.67
CA GLU A 183 -34.53 -62.48 -13.05
C GLU A 183 -34.28 -63.99 -13.11
N THR A 184 -33.60 -64.56 -12.09
CA THR A 184 -33.28 -66.00 -12.04
C THR A 184 -34.39 -66.86 -11.43
N LYS A 185 -35.46 -66.26 -10.91
CA LYS A 185 -36.58 -66.99 -10.31
C LYS A 185 -37.87 -66.72 -11.09
N PRO A 186 -38.46 -67.71 -11.78
CA PRO A 186 -39.80 -67.57 -12.32
C PRO A 186 -40.79 -67.64 -11.16
N ARG A 187 -40.94 -66.53 -10.43
CA ARG A 187 -41.84 -66.43 -9.27
C ARG A 187 -42.92 -65.41 -9.60
N SER A 188 -44.06 -65.90 -10.08
CA SER A 188 -45.43 -65.40 -9.91
C SER A 188 -45.64 -63.90 -9.53
N SER A 189 -44.92 -62.94 -10.11
CA SER A 189 -44.94 -61.53 -9.70
C SER A 189 -45.98 -60.70 -10.45
N THR A 190 -46.71 -61.30 -11.38
CA THR A 190 -47.82 -60.64 -12.09
C THR A 190 -48.99 -60.32 -11.15
N ARG A 191 -49.17 -61.05 -10.06
CA ARG A 191 -50.29 -60.85 -9.13
C ARG A 191 -50.04 -59.74 -8.10
N ASP A 192 -48.80 -59.52 -7.68
CA ASP A 192 -48.46 -58.47 -6.72
C ASP A 192 -48.32 -57.10 -7.42
N GLY A 193 -47.74 -57.06 -8.62
CA GLY A 193 -47.70 -55.81 -9.40
C GLY A 193 -49.09 -55.29 -9.79
N THR A 194 -50.03 -56.18 -10.07
CA THR A 194 -51.44 -55.79 -10.33
C THR A 194 -52.14 -55.30 -9.06
N LEU A 195 -51.84 -55.86 -7.89
CA LEU A 195 -52.34 -55.37 -6.60
C LEU A 195 -51.83 -53.96 -6.27
N PHE A 196 -50.52 -53.70 -6.44
CA PHE A 196 -49.96 -52.37 -6.20
C PHE A 196 -50.49 -51.35 -7.20
N ASN A 197 -50.62 -51.71 -8.48
CA ASN A 197 -51.21 -50.82 -9.48
C ASN A 197 -52.69 -50.51 -9.19
N ALA A 198 -53.47 -51.50 -8.72
CA ALA A 198 -54.83 -51.26 -8.28
C ALA A 198 -54.90 -50.34 -7.05
N TYR A 199 -53.93 -50.44 -6.14
CA TYR A 199 -53.81 -49.55 -4.99
C TYR A 199 -53.40 -48.12 -5.37
N PHE A 200 -52.45 -47.94 -6.31
CA PHE A 200 -52.11 -46.61 -6.81
C PHE A 200 -53.28 -45.97 -7.56
N ALA A 201 -53.98 -46.73 -8.40
CA ALA A 201 -55.18 -46.26 -9.05
C ALA A 201 -56.25 -45.87 -8.02
N SER A 202 -56.45 -46.65 -6.95
CA SER A 202 -57.41 -46.30 -5.91
C SER A 202 -57.00 -45.03 -5.15
N LEU A 203 -55.70 -44.83 -4.86
CA LEU A 203 -55.20 -43.60 -4.27
C LEU A 203 -55.40 -42.39 -5.18
N GLU A 204 -55.10 -42.50 -6.47
CA GLU A 204 -55.34 -41.42 -7.43
C GLU A 204 -56.82 -41.04 -7.47
N THR A 205 -57.73 -42.02 -7.48
CA THR A 205 -59.16 -41.73 -7.40
C THR A 205 -59.57 -41.09 -6.06
N LEU A 206 -58.91 -41.46 -4.95
CA LEU A 206 -59.20 -40.89 -3.63
C LEU A 206 -58.71 -39.44 -3.54
N TYR A 207 -57.50 -39.15 -4.03
CA TYR A 207 -56.97 -37.78 -4.11
C TYR A 207 -57.80 -36.92 -5.06
N GLY A 208 -58.22 -37.45 -6.21
CA GLY A 208 -59.14 -36.73 -7.11
C GLY A 208 -60.47 -36.37 -6.44
N LYS A 209 -61.04 -37.28 -5.63
CA LYS A 209 -62.25 -37.00 -4.84
C LYS A 209 -62.01 -35.98 -3.73
N LEU A 210 -60.84 -36.02 -3.08
CA LEU A 210 -60.47 -35.02 -2.07
C LEU A 210 -60.32 -33.63 -2.70
N ASP A 211 -59.70 -33.54 -3.87
CA ASP A 211 -59.59 -32.29 -4.62
C ASP A 211 -60.97 -31.77 -5.03
N GLU A 212 -61.88 -32.64 -5.50
CA GLU A 212 -63.27 -32.27 -5.80
C GLU A 212 -63.99 -31.69 -4.57
N VAL A 213 -63.84 -32.31 -3.39
CA VAL A 213 -64.39 -31.82 -2.13
C VAL A 213 -63.76 -30.48 -1.72
N PHE A 214 -62.45 -30.29 -1.94
CA PHE A 214 -61.77 -29.03 -1.64
C PHE A 214 -62.16 -27.90 -2.61
N GLU A 215 -62.45 -28.23 -3.87
CA GLU A 215 -63.03 -27.29 -4.84
C GLU A 215 -64.47 -26.93 -4.47
N GLU A 216 -65.31 -27.90 -4.11
CA GLU A 216 -66.70 -27.66 -3.68
C GLU A 216 -66.77 -26.80 -2.40
N ALA A 217 -65.87 -27.06 -1.46
CA ALA A 217 -65.69 -26.25 -0.26
C ALA A 217 -65.03 -24.87 -0.54
N GLY A 218 -64.61 -24.60 -1.78
CA GLY A 218 -64.06 -23.32 -2.22
C GLY A 218 -62.73 -22.96 -1.56
N ILE A 219 -61.93 -23.97 -1.18
CA ILE A 219 -60.62 -23.83 -0.53
C ILE A 219 -59.52 -23.57 -1.56
N ASN A 220 -59.61 -24.25 -2.71
CA ASN A 220 -58.71 -24.07 -3.84
C ASN A 220 -59.12 -22.87 -4.73
N SER A 221 -60.33 -22.33 -4.52
CA SER A 221 -60.76 -21.09 -5.16
C SER A 221 -59.85 -19.95 -4.72
N ARG A 222 -58.94 -19.56 -5.60
CA ARG A 222 -58.09 -18.37 -5.45
C ARG A 222 -59.01 -17.20 -5.09
N PRO A 223 -58.84 -16.55 -3.92
CA PRO A 223 -59.65 -15.38 -3.61
C PRO A 223 -59.46 -14.38 -4.75
N ALA A 224 -60.52 -13.67 -5.14
CA ALA A 224 -60.47 -12.71 -6.26
C ALA A 224 -59.35 -11.65 -6.11
N SER A 225 -58.82 -11.46 -4.89
CA SER A 225 -57.67 -10.62 -4.56
C SER A 225 -56.30 -11.23 -4.88
N GLY A 226 -56.24 -12.49 -5.34
CA GLY A 226 -55.06 -13.16 -5.87
C GLY A 226 -53.88 -13.34 -4.91
N LYS A 227 -54.09 -13.19 -3.60
CA LYS A 227 -53.05 -13.17 -2.57
C LYS A 227 -53.47 -14.02 -1.37
N MET A 228 -52.93 -15.25 -1.28
CA MET A 228 -53.08 -16.13 -0.09
C MET A 228 -52.24 -15.65 1.10
N LEU A 229 -51.19 -14.89 0.82
CA LEU A 229 -50.47 -14.05 1.76
C LEU A 229 -50.97 -12.63 1.55
N GLY A 230 -51.18 -11.86 2.61
CA GLY A 230 -51.69 -10.49 2.52
C GLY A 230 -50.95 -9.63 1.51
N GLY A 231 -51.54 -8.47 1.20
CA GLY A 231 -50.95 -7.44 0.34
C GLY A 231 -49.49 -7.10 0.69
N GLU A 232 -48.92 -6.15 -0.06
CA GLU A 232 -47.68 -5.52 0.44
C GLU A 232 -47.93 -5.01 1.86
N PRO A 233 -47.03 -5.26 2.82
CA PRO A 233 -47.24 -4.87 4.21
C PRO A 233 -47.56 -3.38 4.29
N ALA A 234 -48.73 -3.04 4.82
CA ALA A 234 -49.14 -1.64 4.96
C ALA A 234 -48.39 -1.03 6.14
N ARG A 235 -47.60 0.02 5.90
CA ARG A 235 -46.95 0.77 6.97
C ARG A 235 -47.98 1.67 7.65
N LYS A 236 -48.26 1.38 8.91
CA LYS A 236 -49.19 2.14 9.75
C LYS A 236 -48.43 2.74 10.94
N MET A 237 -49.03 3.76 11.56
CA MET A 237 -48.49 4.41 12.75
C MET A 237 -49.44 4.13 13.91
N HIS A 238 -48.92 3.63 15.03
CA HIS A 238 -49.66 3.58 16.30
C HIS A 238 -48.99 4.57 17.25
N GLY A 239 -49.59 5.76 17.40
CA GLY A 239 -48.93 6.88 18.08
C GLY A 239 -47.64 7.28 17.34
N GLU A 240 -46.50 7.23 18.03
CA GLU A 240 -45.17 7.53 17.46
C GLU A 240 -44.47 6.31 16.83
N THR A 241 -44.98 5.09 17.00
CA THR A 241 -44.26 3.88 16.55
C THR A 241 -44.77 3.40 15.18
N PRO A 242 -43.91 3.35 14.14
CA PRO A 242 -44.28 2.74 12.86
C PRO A 242 -44.31 1.21 12.99
N TYR A 243 -45.40 0.60 12.53
CA TYR A 243 -45.51 -0.86 12.42
C TYR A 243 -45.93 -1.27 11.01
N LEU A 244 -45.54 -2.48 10.60
CA LEU A 244 -45.96 -3.08 9.35
C LEU A 244 -47.09 -4.07 9.65
N GLU A 245 -48.25 -3.84 9.06
CA GLU A 245 -49.39 -4.75 9.16
C GLU A 245 -49.47 -5.62 7.91
N ASN A 246 -49.51 -6.94 8.12
CA ASN A 246 -49.76 -7.91 7.07
C ASN A 246 -50.98 -8.76 7.45
N ILE A 247 -52.03 -8.72 6.63
CA ILE A 247 -53.28 -9.44 6.84
C ILE A 247 -53.36 -10.57 5.82
N GLY A 248 -53.10 -11.80 6.27
CA GLY A 248 -53.34 -13.02 5.48
C GLY A 248 -54.73 -13.58 5.77
N VAL A 249 -55.50 -13.89 4.73
CA VAL A 249 -56.78 -14.59 4.85
C VAL A 249 -56.66 -15.94 4.17
N THR A 250 -56.86 -17.01 4.95
CA THR A 250 -56.86 -18.38 4.45
C THR A 250 -58.21 -19.03 4.78
N LYS A 251 -58.80 -19.72 3.82
CA LYS A 251 -59.99 -20.54 4.04
C LYS A 251 -59.57 -21.94 4.50
N VAL A 252 -60.26 -22.48 5.48
CA VAL A 252 -59.98 -23.80 6.05
C VAL A 252 -61.27 -24.63 6.04
N PRO A 253 -61.22 -25.94 5.71
CA PRO A 253 -62.39 -26.84 5.65
C PRO A 253 -63.04 -27.15 7.01
N PHE A 254 -62.58 -26.55 8.11
CA PHE A 254 -62.98 -26.90 9.45
C PHE A 254 -63.72 -25.74 10.12
N ASN A 255 -64.54 -26.05 11.12
CA ASN A 255 -65.25 -25.02 11.86
C ASN A 255 -64.26 -24.08 12.59
N TYR A 256 -64.70 -22.85 12.83
CA TYR A 256 -63.87 -21.80 13.42
C TYR A 256 -63.22 -22.25 14.73
N GLN A 257 -64.00 -22.83 15.65
CA GLN A 257 -63.51 -23.23 16.97
C GLN A 257 -62.37 -24.25 16.88
N ARG A 258 -62.54 -25.31 16.08
CA ARG A 258 -61.53 -26.36 15.89
C ARG A 258 -60.28 -25.83 15.18
N THR A 259 -60.43 -24.91 14.23
CA THR A 259 -59.29 -24.25 13.59
C THR A 259 -58.54 -23.36 14.58
N CYS A 260 -59.24 -22.59 15.41
CA CYS A 260 -58.63 -21.76 16.45
C CYS A 260 -57.86 -22.59 17.47
N GLU A 261 -58.45 -23.68 17.97
CA GLU A 261 -57.81 -24.60 18.90
C GLU A 261 -56.53 -25.20 18.30
N ALA A 262 -56.60 -25.74 17.07
CA ALA A 262 -55.43 -26.31 16.39
C ALA A 262 -54.32 -25.29 16.09
N VAL A 263 -54.69 -24.07 15.67
CA VAL A 263 -53.72 -22.98 15.45
C VAL A 263 -53.08 -22.57 16.78
N TRP A 264 -53.85 -22.50 17.85
CA TRP A 264 -53.35 -22.16 19.18
C TRP A 264 -52.38 -23.21 19.72
N GLU A 265 -52.71 -24.50 19.57
CA GLU A 265 -51.80 -25.61 19.89
C GLU A 265 -50.51 -25.55 19.08
N LEU A 266 -50.61 -25.29 17.77
CA LEU A 266 -49.44 -25.15 16.89
C LEU A 266 -48.55 -23.98 17.31
N LEU A 267 -49.14 -22.84 17.66
CA LEU A 267 -48.40 -21.67 18.14
C LEU A 267 -47.74 -21.92 19.50
N SER A 268 -48.27 -22.85 20.29
CA SER A 268 -47.78 -23.23 21.61
C SER A 268 -46.77 -24.41 21.59
N ALA A 269 -46.57 -25.06 20.44
CA ALA A 269 -45.68 -26.21 20.33
C ALA A 269 -44.21 -25.83 20.54
N GLN A 270 -43.54 -26.46 21.52
CA GLN A 270 -42.20 -26.11 22.02
C GLN A 270 -41.08 -26.28 20.97
N HIS A 271 -41.17 -27.26 20.07
CA HIS A 271 -40.13 -27.57 19.08
C HIS A 271 -40.02 -26.52 17.94
N ARG A 272 -40.85 -25.47 17.95
CA ARG A 272 -40.73 -24.30 17.05
C ARG A 272 -40.44 -22.98 17.81
N GLN A 273 -40.10 -23.07 19.10
CA GLN A 273 -39.92 -21.90 19.98
C GLN A 273 -38.48 -21.44 20.16
N ASP A 274 -37.47 -22.12 19.58
CA ASP A 274 -36.05 -21.81 19.79
C ASP A 274 -35.67 -20.35 19.43
N GLU A 275 -36.44 -19.71 18.54
CA GLU A 275 -36.22 -18.31 18.11
C GLU A 275 -37.26 -17.32 18.69
N ARG A 276 -38.13 -17.74 19.62
CA ARG A 276 -39.26 -16.93 20.12
C ARG A 276 -39.00 -16.45 21.55
N SER A 277 -39.25 -15.16 21.79
CA SER A 277 -39.25 -14.55 23.13
C SER A 277 -40.65 -14.05 23.47
N ASP A 278 -41.14 -14.40 24.65
CA ASP A 278 -42.46 -13.98 25.14
C ASP A 278 -42.49 -12.46 25.37
N TYR A 279 -43.39 -11.76 24.68
CA TYR A 279 -43.58 -10.32 24.82
C TYR A 279 -44.64 -10.02 25.89
N TYR A 280 -44.23 -9.47 27.03
CA TYR A 280 -45.11 -9.09 28.13
C TYR A 280 -45.48 -7.60 28.04
N GLY A 281 -46.59 -7.29 27.35
CA GLY A 281 -47.06 -5.90 27.21
C GLY A 281 -48.37 -5.70 26.45
N LEU A 282 -49.07 -6.78 26.09
CA LEU A 282 -50.34 -6.71 25.37
C LEU A 282 -51.51 -6.58 26.36
N PRO A 283 -52.46 -5.65 26.15
CA PRO A 283 -53.62 -5.44 27.05
C PRO A 283 -54.52 -6.68 27.24
N CYS A 284 -54.45 -7.66 26.33
CA CYS A 284 -55.13 -8.94 26.39
C CYS A 284 -54.12 -10.08 26.19
N ALA A 285 -53.35 -10.41 27.23
CA ALA A 285 -52.34 -11.48 27.19
C ALA A 285 -52.93 -12.88 26.92
N GLU A 286 -54.22 -13.08 27.17
CA GLU A 286 -54.90 -14.37 26.97
C GLU A 286 -55.14 -14.70 25.50
N ASN A 287 -55.37 -13.69 24.64
CA ASN A 287 -55.73 -13.89 23.23
C ASN A 287 -54.65 -13.40 22.25
N ALA A 288 -53.48 -13.03 22.77
CA ALA A 288 -52.39 -12.49 21.96
C ALA A 288 -51.07 -13.19 22.31
N LYS A 289 -50.32 -13.58 21.28
CA LYS A 289 -48.96 -14.11 21.41
C LYS A 289 -48.01 -13.18 20.69
N GLY A 290 -47.03 -12.63 21.42
CA GLY A 290 -45.95 -11.86 20.83
C GLY A 290 -44.84 -12.79 20.36
N ILE A 291 -44.27 -12.50 19.19
CA ILE A 291 -43.13 -13.24 18.64
C ILE A 291 -42.04 -12.21 18.32
N SER A 292 -40.89 -12.32 18.98
CA SER A 292 -39.69 -11.57 18.63
C SER A 292 -38.97 -12.30 17.49
N ILE A 293 -38.86 -11.67 16.32
CA ILE A 293 -38.04 -12.17 15.21
C ILE A 293 -36.78 -11.31 15.16
N LEU A 294 -35.62 -11.92 15.40
CA LEU A 294 -34.33 -11.25 15.21
C LEU A 294 -34.07 -11.10 13.72
N LEU A 295 -34.29 -9.90 13.18
CA LEU A 295 -33.82 -9.54 11.84
C LEU A 295 -32.30 -9.40 11.90
N LEU A 296 -31.58 -10.41 11.42
CA LEU A 296 -30.14 -10.33 11.17
C LEU A 296 -29.89 -9.17 10.18
N SER A 297 -29.21 -8.14 10.67
CA SER A 297 -28.71 -7.00 9.87
C SER A 297 -27.41 -7.33 9.16
#